data_AF-A0A2G9I567-F1
#
_entry.id   AF-A0A2G9I567-F1
#
_cell.length_a   1.000
_cell.length_b   1.000
_cell.length_c   1.000
_cell.angle_alpha   90.00
_cell.angle_beta   90.00
_cell.angle_gamma   90.00
#
_symmetry.space_group_name_H-M   'P 1'
#
loop_
_entity.id
_entity.type
_entity.pdbx_description
1 polymer ?
#
loop_
_entity_poly.entity_id
_entity_poly.type
_entity_poly.pdbx_seq_one_letter_code
_entity_poly.pdbx_strand_id
1 'polypeptide(L)'
;MPRGRPRKPRLTRMDAAVDAMAKLGFPEEKVRKIVKELLKEYGGNEGWPFIEDNSYTELLEALLRDAEENTQLKTVEDENQLKPQDM
;
A
#
# COMPACT_ATOMS: atom_id res chain seq x y z
N MET A 1 -5.53 -27.36 34.95
CA MET A 1 -5.59 -26.03 34.30
C MET A 1 -6.08 -26.21 32.88
N PRO A 2 -7.15 -25.53 32.43
CA PRO A 2 -7.57 -25.62 31.03
C PRO A 2 -6.53 -24.91 30.17
N ARG A 3 -5.83 -25.66 29.32
CA ARG A 3 -4.92 -25.10 28.31
C ARG A 3 -5.80 -24.54 27.20
N GLY A 4 -5.84 -23.21 27.08
CA GLY A 4 -6.60 -22.55 26.03
C GLY A 4 -6.17 -23.05 24.65
N ARG A 5 -7.13 -23.46 23.82
CA ARG A 5 -6.89 -23.84 22.43
C ARG A 5 -6.23 -22.66 21.70
N PRO A 6 -5.11 -22.84 20.98
CA PRO A 6 -4.53 -21.76 20.18
C PRO A 6 -5.59 -21.26 19.20
N ARG A 7 -5.91 -19.96 19.27
CA ARG A 7 -6.85 -19.33 18.35
C ARG A 7 -6.19 -19.26 16.99
N LYS A 8 -6.85 -19.81 15.96
CA LYS A 8 -6.44 -19.59 14.57
C LYS A 8 -6.38 -18.08 14.31
N PRO A 9 -5.36 -17.57 13.59
CA PRO A 9 -5.32 -16.17 13.20
C PRO A 9 -6.61 -15.83 12.44
N ARG A 10 -7.20 -14.68 12.78
CA ARG A 10 -8.40 -14.19 12.12
C ARG A 10 -7.98 -13.65 10.74
N LEU A 11 -8.66 -14.06 9.67
CA LEU A 11 -8.55 -13.34 8.40
C LEU A 11 -9.11 -11.94 8.59
N THR A 12 -8.31 -10.91 8.30
CA THR A 12 -8.73 -9.51 8.40
C THR A 12 -9.05 -8.94 7.03
N ARG A 13 -9.82 -7.83 6.99
CA ARG A 13 -10.08 -7.07 5.76
C ARG A 13 -8.78 -6.56 5.11
N MET A 14 -7.79 -6.24 5.95
CA MET A 14 -6.45 -5.86 5.49
C MET A 14 -5.76 -7.02 4.77
N ASP A 15 -5.83 -8.24 5.32
CA ASP A 15 -5.23 -9.41 4.66
C ASP A 15 -5.93 -9.71 3.33
N ALA A 16 -7.26 -9.53 3.25
CA ALA A 16 -8.01 -9.66 2.00
C ALA A 16 -7.59 -8.62 0.94
N ALA A 17 -7.37 -7.36 1.34
CA ALA A 17 -6.88 -6.32 0.45
C ALA A 17 -5.45 -6.62 -0.05
N VAL A 18 -4.58 -7.11 0.83
CA VAL A 18 -3.23 -7.57 0.48
C VAL A 18 -3.31 -8.72 -0.53
N ASP A 19 -4.13 -9.74 -0.28
CA ASP A 19 -4.29 -10.88 -1.18
C ASP A 19 -4.84 -10.46 -2.56
N ALA A 20 -5.74 -9.47 -2.61
CA ALA A 20 -6.27 -8.94 -3.86
C ALA A 20 -5.19 -8.22 -4.67
N MET A 21 -4.43 -7.32 -4.05
CA MET A 21 -3.40 -6.51 -4.71
C MET A 21 -2.11 -7.30 -5.01
N ALA A 22 -1.81 -8.33 -4.21
CA ALA A 22 -0.68 -9.23 -4.47
C ALA A 22 -0.83 -9.97 -5.80
N LYS A 23 -2.06 -10.31 -6.21
CA LYS A 23 -2.35 -10.91 -7.53
C LYS A 23 -1.99 -9.98 -8.70
N LEU A 24 -1.96 -8.67 -8.44
CA LEU A 24 -1.56 -7.63 -9.39
C LEU A 24 -0.09 -7.24 -9.28
N GLY A 25 0.67 -7.85 -8.34
CA GLY A 25 2.10 -7.62 -8.16
C GLY A 25 2.47 -6.50 -7.19
N PHE A 26 1.52 -5.94 -6.43
CA PHE A 26 1.84 -4.93 -5.43
C PHE A 26 2.42 -5.54 -4.15
N PRO A 27 3.47 -4.94 -3.56
CA PRO A 27 4.05 -5.42 -2.32
C PRO A 27 3.14 -5.10 -1.13
N GLU A 28 3.03 -6.05 -0.19
CA GLU A 28 2.17 -5.97 1.00
C GLU A 28 2.36 -4.67 1.79
N GLU A 29 3.61 -4.22 1.98
CA GLU A 29 3.91 -3.01 2.75
C GLU A 29 3.26 -1.76 2.15
N LYS A 30 3.29 -1.64 0.81
CA LYS A 30 2.64 -0.52 0.11
C LYS A 30 1.13 -0.60 0.23
N VAL A 31 0.56 -1.78 0.03
CA VAL A 31 -0.89 -1.98 0.16
C VAL A 31 -1.35 -1.60 1.56
N ARG A 32 -0.66 -2.08 2.61
CA ARG A 32 -1.00 -1.73 4.00
C ARG A 32 -0.84 -0.24 4.31
N LYS A 33 0.13 0.45 3.69
CA LYS A 33 0.31 1.90 3.81
C LYS A 33 -0.89 2.64 3.22
N ILE A 34 -1.19 2.41 1.93
CA ILE A 34 -2.26 3.12 1.21
C ILE A 34 -3.63 2.84 1.83
N VAL A 35 -3.93 1.60 2.23
CA VAL A 35 -5.19 1.28 2.92
C VAL A 35 -5.33 2.10 4.21
N LYS A 36 -4.27 2.28 4.99
CA LYS A 36 -4.33 3.10 6.21
C LYS A 36 -4.58 4.58 5.90
N GLU A 37 -4.01 5.09 4.82
CA GLU A 37 -4.23 6.46 4.35
C GLU A 37 -5.68 6.66 3.92
N LEU A 38 -6.21 5.77 3.07
CA LEU A 38 -7.61 5.80 2.65
C LEU A 38 -8.57 5.68 3.84
N LEU A 39 -8.32 4.74 4.77
CA LEU A 39 -9.14 4.62 5.97
C LEU A 39 -9.10 5.92 6.80
N LYS A 40 -7.95 6.59 6.90
CA LYS A 40 -7.87 7.87 7.62
C LYS A 40 -8.75 8.95 6.97
N GLU A 41 -8.83 8.99 5.65
CA GLU A 41 -9.67 9.92 4.90
C GLU A 41 -11.16 9.60 5.02
N TYR A 42 -11.51 8.32 5.06
CA TYR A 42 -12.89 7.84 5.09
C TYR A 42 -13.45 7.53 6.49
N GLY A 43 -12.92 8.16 7.54
CA GLY A 43 -13.48 8.02 8.90
C GLY A 43 -13.04 6.76 9.67
N GLY A 44 -11.88 6.21 9.34
CA GLY A 44 -11.29 5.05 9.96
C GLY A 44 -11.93 3.75 9.49
N ASN A 45 -12.32 2.88 10.44
CA ASN A 45 -12.88 1.57 10.12
C ASN A 45 -14.24 1.64 9.38
N GLU A 46 -14.94 2.77 9.43
CA GLU A 46 -16.19 2.95 8.68
C GLU A 46 -15.96 3.13 7.18
N GLY A 47 -14.72 3.42 6.76
CA GLY A 47 -14.33 3.60 5.36
C GLY A 47 -14.10 2.31 4.56
N TRP A 48 -14.07 1.14 5.23
CA TRP A 48 -13.85 -0.13 4.56
C TRP A 48 -14.85 -0.45 3.43
N PRO A 49 -16.17 -0.22 3.57
CA PRO A 49 -17.11 -0.46 2.48
C PRO A 49 -16.73 0.29 1.20
N PHE A 50 -16.25 1.54 1.31
CA PHE A 50 -15.83 2.33 0.16
C PHE A 50 -14.57 1.76 -0.52
N ILE A 51 -13.62 1.27 0.28
CA ILE A 51 -12.39 0.63 -0.24
C ILE A 51 -12.68 -0.74 -0.86
N GLU A 52 -13.59 -1.52 -0.28
CA GLU A 52 -13.97 -2.85 -0.78
C GLU A 52 -14.93 -2.79 -1.97
N ASP A 53 -15.68 -1.68 -2.11
CA ASP A 53 -16.59 -1.50 -3.22
C ASP A 53 -15.85 -1.54 -4.56
N ASN A 54 -16.55 -1.94 -5.60
CA ASN A 54 -15.99 -2.05 -6.95
C ASN A 54 -14.65 -2.83 -7.01
N SER A 55 -14.50 -3.88 -6.20
CA SER A 55 -13.32 -4.77 -6.20
C SER A 55 -11.99 -4.04 -5.97
N TYR A 56 -11.95 -3.14 -4.98
CA TYR A 56 -10.74 -2.41 -4.60
C TYR A 56 -10.21 -1.43 -5.66
N THR A 57 -11.10 -0.89 -6.50
CA THR A 57 -10.72 0.10 -7.53
C THR A 57 -10.04 1.33 -6.92
N GLU A 58 -10.61 1.90 -5.86
CA GLU A 58 -10.04 3.08 -5.16
C GLU A 58 -8.64 2.81 -4.59
N LEU A 59 -8.44 1.61 -4.02
CA LEU A 59 -7.12 1.18 -3.54
C LEU A 59 -6.11 1.03 -4.69
N LEU A 60 -6.55 0.45 -5.81
CA LEU A 60 -5.71 0.29 -7.00
C LEU A 60 -5.31 1.66 -7.59
N GLU A 61 -6.26 2.58 -7.73
CA GLU A 61 -5.99 3.93 -8.23
C GLU A 61 -5.03 4.69 -7.31
N ALA A 62 -5.22 4.61 -6.00
CA ALA A 62 -4.31 5.22 -5.03
C ALA A 62 -2.89 4.61 -5.08
N LEU A 63 -2.78 3.29 -5.27
CA LEU A 63 -1.48 2.62 -5.43
C LEU A 63 -0.75 3.04 -6.71
N LEU A 64 -1.49 3.23 -7.81
CA LEU A 64 -0.91 3.72 -9.07
C LEU A 64 -0.45 5.17 -8.94
N ARG A 65 -1.24 6.03 -8.28
CA ARG A 65 -0.86 7.42 -8.00
C ARG A 65 0.40 7.54 -7.15
N ASP A 66 0.49 6.79 -6.04
CA ASP A 66 1.70 6.73 -5.21
C ASP A 66 2.91 6.21 -6.00
N ALA A 67 2.71 5.25 -6.92
CA ALA A 67 3.80 4.78 -7.77
C ALA A 67 4.33 5.89 -8.70
N GLU A 68 3.44 6.62 -9.37
CA GLU A 68 3.78 7.73 -10.28
C GLU A 68 4.54 8.85 -9.55
N GLU A 69 4.04 9.29 -8.40
CA GLU A 69 4.66 10.33 -7.57
C GLU A 69 6.07 9.92 -7.09
N ASN A 70 6.26 8.66 -6.69
CA ASN A 70 7.56 8.15 -6.25
C ASN A 70 8.56 7.93 -7.40
N THR A 71 8.11 7.71 -8.65
CA THR A 71 9.00 7.68 -9.82
C THR A 71 9.58 9.06 -10.16
N GLN A 72 8.80 10.13 -10.00
CA GLN A 72 9.21 11.51 -10.31
C GLN A 72 10.32 12.03 -9.36
N LEU A 73 10.45 11.45 -8.17
CA LEU A 73 11.45 11.84 -7.17
C LEU A 73 12.83 11.18 -7.39
N LYS A 74 12.92 10.10 -8.17
CA LYS A 74 14.20 9.40 -8.43
C LYS A 74 14.99 9.94 -9.61
N THR A 75 14.38 10.75 -10.48
CA THR A 75 15.05 11.26 -11.69
C THR A 75 15.86 12.54 -11.47
N VAL A 76 15.85 13.13 -10.27
CA VAL A 76 16.52 14.40 -9.98
C VAL A 76 17.86 14.28 -9.24
N GLU A 77 18.24 13.09 -8.77
CA GLU A 77 19.48 12.92 -7.98
C GLU A 77 20.70 12.41 -8.77
N ASP A 78 20.53 11.92 -10.01
CA ASP A 78 21.62 11.36 -10.82
C ASP A 78 22.34 12.37 -11.75
N GLU A 79 21.83 13.60 -11.92
CA GLU A 79 22.44 14.56 -12.86
C GLU A 79 23.58 15.43 -12.29
N ASN A 80 23.88 15.37 -10.98
CA ASN A 80 24.84 16.29 -10.36
C ASN A 80 26.25 15.72 -10.08
N GLN A 81 26.66 14.59 -10.69
CA GLN A 81 28.00 14.00 -10.45
C GLN A 81 28.91 13.84 -11.68
N LEU A 82 28.55 14.33 -12.87
CA LEU A 82 29.45 14.34 -14.03
C LEU A 82 30.03 15.73 -14.34
N LYS A 83 30.97 16.17 -13.50
CA LYS A 83 32.08 17.03 -13.96
C LYS A 83 33.39 16.59 -13.32
N PRO A 84 34.29 15.91 -14.05
CA PRO A 84 35.70 15.94 -13.69
C PRO A 84 36.21 17.37 -13.91
N GLN A 85 36.61 18.06 -12.83
CA GLN A 85 37.39 19.29 -12.89
C GLN A 85 38.85 18.93 -12.62
N ASP A 86 39.55 18.49 -13.67
CA ASP A 86 41.00 18.50 -13.74
C ASP A 86 41.40 18.94 -15.16
N MET A 87 41.72 20.23 -15.31
CA MET A 87 43.01 20.74 -15.83
C MET A 87 43.04 22.28 -15.76
#